data_AF-A0A1F7BNH4-F1
#
_entry.id   AF-A0A1F7BNH4-F1
#
_cell.length_a   1.000
_cell.length_b   1.000
_cell.length_c   1.000
_cell.angle_alpha   90.00
_cell.angle_beta   90.00
_cell.angle_gamma   90.00
#
_symmetry.space_group_name_H-M   'P 1'
#
loop_
_entity.id
_entity.type
_entity.pdbx_description
1 polymer ?
#
loop_
_entity_poly.entity_id
_entity_poly.type
_entity_poly.pdbx_seq_one_letter_code
_entity_poly.pdbx_strand_id
1 'polypeptide(L)'
;MKGIVSYADIHSIFSKSRFGEKLKQEVRFGQYKPENVTCEEWKELLGPDVCNLQHLWHVYNRTRAFLTFALRADPDSYSPEEQEKLLLTALCHDWGEACVGDHPYGTKTHDLELREIEAIHRIIDEIVHDAVLRIKLHTVTDTIVNGKVDHRSGATDATKLQESFEAIEHTDYMRTPIRAWEKHQKMPHTELRARLRAMGHLIVPAHINILTEYAKRFPVIHHYLFTWRKQISTVIADNTEEVLRAFPLQGYGFDADQMNNIRKEWKKWITTATSLPH
;
A
#
# COMPACT_ATOMS: atom_id res chain seq x y z
N MET A 1 -27.22 11.38 23.69
CA MET A 1 -26.58 10.52 22.67
C MET A 1 -25.50 11.35 21.99
N LYS A 2 -24.21 11.09 22.30
CA LYS A 2 -23.10 11.66 21.52
C LYS A 2 -23.16 11.00 20.13
N GLY A 3 -23.13 11.80 19.08
CA GLY A 3 -23.21 11.31 17.71
C GLY A 3 -22.07 10.37 17.38
N ILE A 4 -22.35 9.35 16.58
CA ILE A 4 -21.33 8.48 15.98
C ILE A 4 -20.37 9.38 15.18
N VAL A 5 -19.09 9.40 15.56
CA VAL A 5 -18.07 10.16 14.82
C VAL A 5 -17.92 9.51 13.44
N SER A 6 -18.08 10.30 12.38
CA SER A 6 -17.95 9.74 11.03
C SER A 6 -16.49 9.47 10.67
N TYR A 7 -16.22 8.55 9.74
CA TYR A 7 -14.86 8.31 9.23
C TYR A 7 -14.20 9.56 8.63
N ALA A 8 -14.99 10.45 8.03
CA ALA A 8 -14.51 11.73 7.53
C ALA A 8 -14.09 12.66 8.68
N ASP A 9 -14.83 12.64 9.80
CA ASP A 9 -14.45 13.39 11.00
C ASP A 9 -13.19 12.83 11.65
N ILE A 10 -13.03 11.50 11.71
CA ILE A 10 -11.79 10.84 12.19
C ILE A 10 -10.59 11.30 11.35
N HIS A 11 -10.70 11.21 10.02
CA HIS A 11 -9.66 11.71 9.11
C HIS A 11 -9.42 13.20 9.31
N SER A 12 -10.48 14.00 9.51
CA SER A 12 -10.35 15.45 9.74
C SER A 12 -9.67 15.78 11.05
N ILE A 13 -9.88 15.02 12.13
CA ILE A 13 -9.22 15.21 13.43
C ILE A 13 -7.70 15.07 13.22
N PHE A 14 -7.28 13.99 12.58
CA PHE A 14 -5.87 13.75 12.29
C PHE A 14 -5.28 14.79 11.33
N SER A 15 -5.96 15.06 10.22
CA SER A 15 -5.49 15.99 9.18
C SER A 15 -5.22 17.40 9.71
N LYS A 16 -6.03 17.88 10.68
CA LYS A 16 -5.89 19.21 11.28
C LYS A 16 -4.89 19.26 12.43
N SER A 17 -4.36 18.12 12.85
CA SER A 17 -3.33 18.05 13.88
C SER A 17 -1.96 18.44 13.32
N ARG A 18 -1.00 18.71 14.21
CA ARG A 18 0.40 18.91 13.83
C ARG A 18 1.02 17.70 13.10
N PHE A 19 0.54 16.50 13.40
CA PHE A 19 1.00 15.26 12.75
C PHE A 19 0.46 15.14 11.33
N GLY A 20 -0.82 15.48 11.12
CA GLY A 20 -1.43 15.50 9.79
C GLY A 20 -0.78 16.54 8.87
N GLU A 21 -0.52 17.75 9.37
CA GLU A 21 0.19 18.77 8.58
C GLU A 21 1.63 18.36 8.25
N LYS A 22 2.29 17.57 9.11
CA LYS A 22 3.60 16.99 8.78
C LYS A 22 3.49 15.94 7.66
N LEU A 23 2.59 14.96 7.76
CA LEU A 23 2.41 13.94 6.70
C LEU A 23 1.97 14.53 5.36
N LYS A 24 1.28 15.66 5.37
CA LYS A 24 0.89 16.37 4.14
C LYS A 24 2.09 16.91 3.36
N GLN A 25 3.21 17.20 4.03
CA GLN A 25 4.45 17.69 3.43
C GLN A 25 5.33 16.55 2.91
N GLU A 26 5.16 15.36 3.48
CA GLU A 26 5.90 14.16 3.09
C GLU A 26 5.30 13.52 1.82
N VAL A 27 6.16 12.79 1.10
CA VAL A 27 5.79 12.10 -0.13
C VAL A 27 6.25 10.65 -0.10
N ARG A 28 5.35 9.75 -0.49
CA ARG A 28 5.65 8.35 -0.72
C ARG A 28 6.56 8.21 -1.93
N PHE A 29 7.37 7.17 -1.93
CA PHE A 29 8.31 6.86 -3.01
C PHE A 29 9.36 7.96 -3.25
N GLY A 30 9.68 8.75 -2.21
CA GLY A 30 10.63 9.86 -2.27
C GLY A 30 12.02 9.47 -2.77
N GLN A 31 12.45 8.22 -2.58
CA GLN A 31 13.72 7.70 -3.10
C GLN A 31 13.81 7.70 -4.64
N TYR A 32 12.66 7.73 -5.33
CA TYR A 32 12.59 7.83 -6.80
C TYR A 32 12.39 9.26 -7.29
N LYS A 33 12.17 10.23 -6.39
CA LYS A 33 11.99 11.64 -6.75
C LYS A 33 13.37 12.30 -6.93
N PRO A 34 13.70 12.87 -8.10
CA PRO A 34 14.90 13.68 -8.25
C PRO A 34 14.94 14.85 -7.25
N GLU A 35 16.15 15.32 -6.90
CA GLU A 35 16.33 16.48 -6.02
C GLU A 35 15.76 17.77 -6.62
N ASN A 36 15.83 17.91 -7.94
CA ASN A 36 15.30 19.06 -8.68
C ASN A 36 13.79 19.02 -8.93
N VAL A 37 13.09 17.99 -8.44
CA VAL A 37 11.62 17.88 -8.53
C VAL A 37 11.04 18.14 -7.14
N THR A 38 10.18 19.16 -7.03
CA THR A 38 9.48 19.51 -5.80
C THR A 38 8.47 18.43 -5.39
N CYS A 39 8.04 18.42 -4.13
CA CYS A 39 7.00 17.50 -3.66
C CYS A 39 5.67 17.74 -4.40
N GLU A 40 5.37 18.98 -4.73
CA GLU A 40 4.18 19.41 -5.47
C GLU A 40 4.20 18.87 -6.91
N GLU A 41 5.31 19.02 -7.62
CA GLU A 41 5.49 18.45 -8.96
C GLU A 41 5.41 16.91 -8.94
N TRP A 42 5.95 16.27 -7.89
CA TRP A 42 5.86 14.83 -7.71
C TRP A 42 4.41 14.36 -7.51
N LYS A 43 3.64 15.08 -6.68
CA LYS A 43 2.19 14.85 -6.48
C LYS A 43 1.38 15.11 -7.75
N GLU A 44 1.71 16.12 -8.55
CA GLU A 44 1.04 16.40 -9.82
C GLU A 44 1.31 15.29 -10.85
N LEU A 45 2.57 14.83 -10.92
CA LEU A 45 3.01 13.80 -11.85
C LEU A 45 2.37 12.44 -11.56
N LEU A 46 2.37 12.05 -10.28
CA LEU A 46 1.97 10.71 -9.83
C LEU A 46 0.61 10.67 -9.13
N GLY A 47 -0.04 11.80 -8.92
CA GLY A 47 -1.36 11.90 -8.31
C GLY A 47 -1.36 11.98 -6.77
N PRO A 48 -2.55 12.21 -6.18
CA PRO A 48 -2.71 12.54 -4.76
C PRO A 48 -2.27 11.44 -3.78
N ASP A 49 -2.30 10.18 -4.20
CA ASP A 49 -1.90 9.01 -3.41
C ASP A 49 -0.42 9.04 -2.96
N VAL A 50 0.40 9.88 -3.60
CA VAL A 50 1.80 10.10 -3.23
C VAL A 50 1.95 11.00 -2.01
N CYS A 51 0.93 11.78 -1.64
CA CYS A 51 0.92 12.54 -0.40
C CYS A 51 0.55 11.61 0.76
N ASN A 52 1.40 11.44 1.78
CA ASN A 52 1.17 10.46 2.86
C ASN A 52 -0.14 10.73 3.61
N LEU A 53 -0.54 12.00 3.79
CA LEU A 53 -1.84 12.31 4.37
C LEU A 53 -3.02 11.85 3.47
N GLN A 54 -2.95 12.13 2.17
CA GLN A 54 -4.03 11.77 1.24
C GLN A 54 -4.11 10.26 1.01
N HIS A 55 -2.98 9.57 1.10
CA HIS A 55 -2.90 8.12 1.05
C HIS A 55 -3.86 7.45 2.04
N LEU A 56 -3.93 7.91 3.30
CA LEU A 56 -4.85 7.37 4.32
C LEU A 56 -6.31 7.36 3.83
N TRP A 57 -6.76 8.44 3.20
CA TRP A 57 -8.11 8.52 2.64
C TRP A 57 -8.29 7.65 1.40
N HIS A 58 -7.24 7.50 0.58
CA HIS A 58 -7.26 6.58 -0.56
C HIS A 58 -7.34 5.13 -0.13
N VAL A 59 -6.56 4.70 0.87
CA VAL A 59 -6.64 3.36 1.46
C VAL A 59 -8.02 3.12 2.04
N TYR A 60 -8.59 4.06 2.80
CA TYR A 60 -9.97 3.96 3.30
C TYR A 60 -10.99 3.69 2.18
N ASN A 61 -10.94 4.43 1.07
CA ASN A 61 -11.86 4.21 -0.05
C ASN A 61 -11.65 2.86 -0.73
N ARG A 62 -10.40 2.37 -0.80
CA ARG A 62 -10.10 1.04 -1.31
C ARG A 62 -10.60 -0.05 -0.36
N THR A 63 -10.45 0.12 0.95
CA THR A 63 -11.02 -0.79 1.96
C THR A 63 -12.53 -0.87 1.84
N ARG A 64 -13.22 0.25 1.62
CA ARG A 64 -14.67 0.24 1.34
C ARG A 64 -15.02 -0.57 0.09
N ALA A 65 -14.25 -0.40 -0.99
CA ALA A 65 -14.45 -1.18 -2.21
C ALA A 65 -14.18 -2.67 -1.98
N PHE A 66 -13.10 -3.01 -1.27
CA PHE A 66 -12.75 -4.36 -0.85
C PHE A 66 -13.90 -5.04 -0.12
N LEU A 67 -14.41 -4.40 0.95
CA LEU A 67 -15.54 -4.90 1.73
C LEU A 67 -16.80 -5.03 0.88
N THR A 68 -17.08 -4.06 0.01
CA THR A 68 -18.24 -4.10 -0.89
C THR A 68 -18.19 -5.32 -1.82
N PHE A 69 -17.03 -5.62 -2.39
CA PHE A 69 -16.85 -6.79 -3.25
C PHE A 69 -16.95 -8.09 -2.47
N ALA A 70 -16.33 -8.18 -1.30
CA ALA A 70 -16.40 -9.35 -0.45
C ALA A 70 -17.84 -9.66 -0.01
N LEU A 71 -18.56 -8.66 0.51
CA LEU A 71 -19.94 -8.81 0.98
C LEU A 71 -20.95 -9.09 -0.16
N ARG A 72 -20.64 -8.69 -1.39
CA ARG A 72 -21.44 -9.08 -2.57
C ARG A 72 -21.26 -10.56 -2.94
N ALA A 73 -20.05 -11.08 -2.77
CA ALA A 73 -19.75 -12.48 -3.05
C ALA A 73 -20.26 -13.39 -1.93
N ASP A 74 -20.13 -12.94 -0.68
CA ASP A 74 -20.58 -13.63 0.53
C ASP A 74 -20.99 -12.58 1.59
N PRO A 75 -22.30 -12.37 1.82
CA PRO A 75 -22.80 -11.38 2.79
C PRO A 75 -22.32 -11.57 4.22
N ASP A 76 -21.93 -12.79 4.60
CA ASP A 76 -21.46 -13.13 5.95
C ASP A 76 -19.92 -13.11 6.05
N SER A 77 -19.23 -12.74 4.95
CA SER A 77 -17.78 -12.72 4.90
C SER A 77 -17.12 -11.70 5.84
N TYR A 78 -17.80 -10.67 6.33
CA TYR A 78 -17.28 -9.78 7.36
C TYR A 78 -18.42 -9.27 8.26
N SER A 79 -18.30 -9.50 9.57
CA SER A 79 -19.21 -8.91 10.55
C SER A 79 -19.12 -7.37 10.57
N PRO A 80 -20.16 -6.65 11.04
CA PRO A 80 -20.10 -5.19 11.15
C PRO A 80 -18.91 -4.67 11.98
N GLU A 81 -18.50 -5.41 13.01
CA GLU A 81 -17.34 -5.06 13.83
C GLU A 81 -16.03 -5.21 13.05
N GLU A 82 -15.86 -6.29 12.28
CA GLU A 82 -14.69 -6.49 11.41
C GLU A 82 -14.60 -5.43 10.31
N GLN A 83 -15.74 -5.04 9.74
CA GLN A 83 -15.82 -3.96 8.75
C GLN A 83 -15.36 -2.63 9.36
N GLU A 84 -15.84 -2.29 10.57
CA GLU A 84 -15.41 -1.09 11.28
C GLU A 84 -13.91 -1.12 11.57
N LYS A 85 -13.39 -2.25 12.06
CA LYS A 85 -11.96 -2.40 12.35
C LYS A 85 -11.10 -2.15 11.11
N LEU A 86 -11.40 -2.78 9.97
CA LEU A 86 -10.66 -2.57 8.72
C LEU A 86 -10.70 -1.11 8.22
N LEU A 87 -11.85 -0.46 8.37
CA LEU A 87 -12.01 0.95 7.97
C LEU A 87 -11.23 1.90 8.89
N LEU A 88 -11.19 1.63 10.20
CA LEU A 88 -10.38 2.38 11.15
C LEU A 88 -8.89 2.15 10.91
N THR A 89 -8.45 0.90 10.71
CA THR A 89 -7.06 0.57 10.35
C THR A 89 -6.61 1.38 9.13
N ALA A 90 -7.42 1.39 8.07
CA ALA A 90 -7.11 2.14 6.85
C ALA A 90 -6.87 3.63 7.10
N LEU A 91 -7.55 4.22 8.08
CA LEU A 91 -7.40 5.63 8.42
C LEU A 91 -6.18 5.92 9.29
N CYS A 92 -5.71 4.97 10.11
CA CYS A 92 -4.69 5.23 11.13
C CYS A 92 -3.36 4.47 10.97
N HIS A 93 -3.27 3.51 10.05
CA HIS A 93 -2.11 2.62 9.92
C HIS A 93 -0.77 3.34 9.78
N ASP A 94 -0.72 4.46 9.05
CA ASP A 94 0.51 5.24 8.81
C ASP A 94 0.57 6.52 9.66
N TRP A 95 -0.27 6.69 10.71
CA TRP A 95 -0.18 7.89 11.57
C TRP A 95 1.20 8.04 12.22
N GLY A 96 1.84 6.91 12.53
CA GLY A 96 3.15 6.86 13.16
C GLY A 96 4.27 7.43 12.29
N GLU A 97 4.13 7.40 10.97
CA GLU A 97 5.08 7.97 10.02
C GLU A 97 5.33 9.47 10.26
N ALA A 98 4.32 10.19 10.79
CA ALA A 98 4.49 11.58 11.21
C ALA A 98 5.58 11.76 12.27
N CYS A 99 5.93 10.73 13.03
CA CYS A 99 6.98 10.76 14.04
C CYS A 99 8.28 10.11 13.55
N VAL A 100 8.19 8.96 12.90
CA VAL A 100 9.36 8.13 12.57
C VAL A 100 9.86 8.28 11.12
N GLY A 101 9.06 8.90 10.25
CA GLY A 101 9.28 9.02 8.82
C GLY A 101 8.80 7.80 8.03
N ASP A 102 8.51 8.01 6.75
CA ASP A 102 8.19 6.92 5.81
C ASP A 102 9.47 6.17 5.41
N HIS A 103 9.52 4.89 5.77
CA HIS A 103 10.67 4.03 5.48
C HIS A 103 10.43 3.23 4.19
N PRO A 104 11.41 3.20 3.26
CA PRO A 104 11.28 2.45 2.02
C PRO A 104 10.91 0.97 2.24
N TYR A 105 10.06 0.44 1.37
CA TYR A 105 9.65 -0.97 1.39
C TYR A 105 10.84 -1.93 1.53
N GLY A 106 10.82 -2.88 2.45
CA GLY A 106 11.93 -3.83 2.63
C GLY A 106 13.10 -3.32 3.48
N THR A 107 13.09 -2.05 3.90
CA THR A 107 14.09 -1.48 4.83
C THR A 107 13.59 -1.36 6.28
N LYS A 108 12.27 -1.54 6.50
CA LYS A 108 11.68 -1.57 7.85
C LYS A 108 12.22 -2.76 8.64
N THR A 109 12.83 -2.46 9.80
CA THR A 109 13.22 -3.45 10.82
C THR A 109 12.13 -3.57 11.86
N HIS A 110 12.11 -4.67 12.61
CA HIS A 110 11.15 -4.86 13.71
C HIS A 110 11.16 -3.68 14.70
N ASP A 111 12.33 -3.17 15.08
CA ASP A 111 12.45 -2.01 15.96
C ASP A 111 11.89 -0.71 15.35
N LEU A 112 11.90 -0.56 14.03
CA LEU A 112 11.27 0.58 13.36
C LEU A 112 9.75 0.44 13.40
N GLU A 113 9.23 -0.77 13.16
CA GLU A 113 7.79 -1.07 13.23
C GLU A 113 7.24 -0.83 14.65
N LEU A 114 7.93 -1.31 15.69
CA LEU A 114 7.51 -1.06 17.08
C LEU A 114 7.48 0.43 17.42
N ARG A 115 8.47 1.20 16.97
CA ARG A 115 8.49 2.67 17.16
C ARG A 115 7.35 3.37 16.43
N GLU A 116 6.99 2.88 15.24
CA GLU A 116 5.84 3.38 14.49
C GLU A 116 4.54 3.13 15.24
N ILE A 117 4.34 1.90 15.75
CA ILE A 117 3.19 1.54 16.59
C ILE A 117 3.10 2.43 17.83
N GLU A 118 4.17 2.56 18.60
CA GLU A 118 4.22 3.45 19.78
C GLU A 118 3.90 4.92 19.42
N ALA A 119 4.35 5.38 18.25
CA ALA A 119 3.99 6.71 17.75
C ALA A 119 2.49 6.82 17.46
N ILE A 120 1.87 5.82 16.84
CA ILE A 120 0.42 5.80 16.59
C ILE A 120 -0.34 5.90 17.92
N HIS A 121 0.02 5.12 18.95
CA HIS A 121 -0.63 5.20 20.26
C HIS A 121 -0.54 6.61 20.86
N ARG A 122 0.65 7.22 20.87
CA ARG A 122 0.84 8.59 21.39
C ARG A 122 0.00 9.62 20.64
N ILE A 123 -0.07 9.51 19.31
CA ILE A 123 -0.89 10.40 18.49
C ILE A 123 -2.37 10.24 18.83
N ILE A 124 -2.87 9.00 18.93
CA ILE A 124 -4.26 8.70 19.30
C ILE A 124 -4.60 9.36 20.65
N ASP A 125 -3.74 9.20 21.66
CA ASP A 125 -3.94 9.77 23.00
C ASP A 125 -3.96 11.31 23.00
N GLU A 126 -3.14 11.92 22.16
CA GLU A 126 -3.00 13.38 22.06
C GLU A 126 -4.21 14.03 21.37
N ILE A 127 -4.69 13.46 20.26
CA ILE A 127 -5.64 14.16 19.38
C ILE A 127 -7.09 13.63 19.47
N VAL A 128 -7.31 12.43 20.00
CA VAL A 128 -8.63 11.79 20.05
C VAL A 128 -9.22 11.90 21.45
N HIS A 129 -10.06 12.92 21.67
CA HIS A 129 -10.68 13.16 22.98
C HIS A 129 -11.89 12.26 23.31
N ASP A 130 -12.50 11.62 22.30
CA ASP A 130 -13.57 10.65 22.55
C ASP A 130 -12.98 9.32 23.02
N ALA A 131 -13.30 8.93 24.26
CA ALA A 131 -12.73 7.74 24.90
C ALA A 131 -13.09 6.43 24.17
N VAL A 132 -14.30 6.32 23.60
CA VAL A 132 -14.73 5.11 22.89
C VAL A 132 -13.97 4.98 21.58
N LEU A 133 -13.91 6.06 20.79
CA LEU A 133 -13.13 6.08 19.55
C LEU A 133 -11.65 5.81 19.81
N ARG A 134 -11.09 6.40 20.87
CA ARG A 134 -9.70 6.18 21.28
C ARG A 134 -9.39 4.70 21.53
N ILE A 135 -10.24 4.01 22.31
CA ILE A 135 -10.12 2.58 22.57
C ILE A 135 -10.18 1.78 21.26
N LYS A 136 -11.11 2.11 20.35
CA LYS A 136 -11.22 1.44 19.05
C LYS A 136 -9.95 1.61 18.22
N LEU A 137 -9.40 2.84 18.15
CA LEU A 137 -8.18 3.12 17.40
C LEU A 137 -6.97 2.37 17.97
N HIS A 138 -6.77 2.37 19.29
CA HIS A 138 -5.72 1.55 19.90
C HIS A 138 -5.90 0.06 19.59
N THR A 139 -7.14 -0.44 19.69
CA THR A 139 -7.43 -1.86 19.41
C THR A 139 -7.04 -2.24 17.99
N VAL A 140 -7.37 -1.42 16.97
CA VAL A 140 -6.99 -1.75 15.58
C VAL A 140 -5.49 -1.62 15.34
N THR A 141 -4.82 -0.68 16.02
CA THR A 141 -3.35 -0.57 15.99
C THR A 141 -2.71 -1.84 16.54
N ASP A 142 -3.13 -2.30 17.73
CA ASP A 142 -2.57 -3.49 18.38
C ASP A 142 -2.87 -4.79 17.63
N THR A 143 -4.09 -4.93 17.11
CA THR A 143 -4.57 -6.21 16.56
C THR A 143 -4.38 -6.35 15.06
N ILE A 144 -4.25 -5.26 14.31
CA ILE A 144 -4.12 -5.29 12.84
C ILE A 144 -2.81 -4.65 12.38
N VAL A 145 -2.48 -3.44 12.83
CA VAL A 145 -1.28 -2.73 12.35
C VAL A 145 0.01 -3.38 12.87
N ASN A 146 0.06 -3.72 14.16
CA ASN A 146 1.24 -4.35 14.78
C ASN A 146 1.46 -5.81 14.35
N GLY A 147 0.41 -6.47 13.84
CA GLY A 147 0.47 -7.87 13.41
C GLY A 147 0.43 -8.05 11.90
N LYS A 148 0.90 -7.07 11.12
CA LYS A 148 1.05 -7.23 9.66
C LYS A 148 1.89 -8.48 9.37
N VAL A 149 1.45 -9.28 8.41
CA VAL A 149 2.09 -10.54 8.06
C VAL A 149 3.46 -10.24 7.47
N ASP A 150 4.54 -10.57 8.17
CA ASP A 150 5.85 -10.53 7.52
C ASP A 150 6.05 -11.80 6.71
N HIS A 151 5.72 -11.77 5.42
CA HIS A 151 5.99 -12.87 4.48
C HIS A 151 7.49 -13.20 4.37
N ARG A 152 8.39 -12.37 4.90
CA ARG A 152 9.84 -12.66 5.00
C ARG A 152 10.18 -13.55 6.19
N SER A 153 9.36 -13.56 7.23
CA SER A 153 9.58 -14.29 8.49
C SER A 153 9.02 -15.72 8.48
N GLY A 154 8.15 -16.06 7.51
CA GLY A 154 7.49 -17.35 7.44
C GLY A 154 6.42 -17.58 8.52
N ALA A 155 6.01 -16.53 9.26
CA ALA A 155 4.93 -16.61 10.24
C ALA A 155 3.57 -16.90 9.55
N THR A 156 2.90 -17.97 10.00
CA THR A 156 1.64 -18.47 9.41
C THR A 156 0.38 -18.05 10.15
N ASP A 157 0.51 -17.34 11.27
CA ASP A 157 -0.59 -17.15 12.24
C ASP A 157 -1.31 -15.81 12.08
N ALA A 158 -1.34 -15.28 10.84
CA ALA A 158 -2.04 -14.04 10.54
C ALA A 158 -3.56 -14.21 10.66
N THR A 159 -4.21 -13.26 11.32
CA THR A 159 -5.67 -13.18 11.34
C THR A 159 -6.21 -12.76 9.98
N LYS A 160 -7.43 -13.15 9.67
CA LYS A 160 -8.16 -12.72 8.47
C LYS A 160 -8.13 -11.19 8.26
N LEU A 161 -8.23 -10.39 9.32
CA LEU A 161 -8.21 -8.93 9.21
C LEU A 161 -6.82 -8.39 8.85
N GLN A 162 -5.76 -8.97 9.40
CA GLN A 162 -4.39 -8.63 9.04
C GLN A 162 -4.12 -8.96 7.57
N GLU A 163 -4.49 -10.16 7.14
CA GLU A 163 -4.35 -10.59 5.74
C GLU A 163 -5.16 -9.73 4.77
N SER A 164 -6.38 -9.34 5.18
CA SER A 164 -7.24 -8.47 4.37
C SER A 164 -6.64 -7.08 4.23
N PHE A 165 -6.15 -6.51 5.34
CA PHE A 165 -5.54 -5.18 5.33
C PHE A 165 -4.24 -5.17 4.51
N GLU A 166 -3.39 -6.17 4.68
CA GLU A 166 -2.16 -6.29 3.92
C GLU A 166 -2.43 -6.46 2.42
N ALA A 167 -3.44 -7.27 2.05
CA ALA A 167 -3.86 -7.39 0.65
C ALA A 167 -4.31 -6.03 0.08
N ILE A 168 -5.04 -5.22 0.86
CA ILE A 168 -5.43 -3.86 0.47
C ILE A 168 -4.19 -2.98 0.27
N GLU A 169 -3.25 -2.96 1.22
CA GLU A 169 -2.02 -2.18 1.13
C GLU A 169 -1.20 -2.56 -0.11
N HIS A 170 -1.02 -3.85 -0.40
CA HIS A 170 -0.27 -4.27 -1.58
C HIS A 170 -0.92 -3.84 -2.89
N THR A 171 -2.27 -3.77 -2.97
CA THR A 171 -2.92 -3.18 -4.16
C THR A 171 -2.66 -1.67 -4.26
N ASP A 172 -2.48 -0.99 -3.13
CA ASP A 172 -2.11 0.42 -3.09
C ASP A 172 -0.69 0.64 -3.59
N TYR A 173 0.26 -0.11 -3.03
CA TYR A 173 1.67 -0.11 -3.42
C TYR A 173 1.88 -0.35 -4.93
N MET A 174 1.02 -1.09 -5.63
CA MET A 174 1.18 -1.28 -7.08
C MET A 174 0.64 -0.14 -7.95
N ARG A 175 -0.37 0.60 -7.51
CA ARG A 175 -1.11 1.51 -8.41
C ARG A 175 -0.28 2.71 -8.82
N THR A 176 0.44 3.30 -7.88
CA THR A 176 1.31 4.46 -8.13
C THR A 176 2.52 4.08 -9.01
N PRO A 177 3.22 2.96 -8.79
CA PRO A 177 4.25 2.45 -9.71
C PRO A 177 3.75 2.10 -11.11
N ILE A 178 2.53 1.55 -11.26
CA ILE A 178 1.92 1.36 -12.59
C ILE A 178 1.69 2.71 -13.28
N ARG A 179 1.25 3.74 -12.55
CA ARG A 179 1.12 5.09 -13.11
C ARG A 179 2.49 5.69 -13.49
N ALA A 180 3.51 5.52 -12.64
CA ALA A 180 4.88 5.91 -12.95
C ALA A 180 5.37 5.23 -14.23
N TRP A 181 5.04 3.94 -14.39
CA TRP A 181 5.29 3.16 -15.60
C TRP A 181 4.67 3.81 -16.85
N GLU A 182 3.36 4.07 -16.83
CA GLU A 182 2.65 4.69 -17.93
C GLU A 182 3.16 6.10 -18.28
N LYS A 183 3.63 6.86 -17.27
CA LYS A 183 4.19 8.20 -17.45
C LYS A 183 5.56 8.16 -18.12
N HIS A 184 6.48 7.28 -17.69
CA HIS A 184 7.82 7.25 -18.30
C HIS A 184 7.79 6.89 -19.78
N GLN A 185 6.82 6.07 -20.21
CA GLN A 185 6.69 5.66 -21.61
C GLN A 185 6.41 6.83 -22.55
N LYS A 186 5.90 7.95 -22.01
CA LYS A 186 5.51 9.16 -22.76
C LYS A 186 6.52 10.30 -22.60
N MET A 187 7.60 10.09 -21.84
CA MET A 187 8.59 11.11 -21.53
C MET A 187 9.84 11.00 -22.42
N PRO A 188 10.52 12.14 -22.70
CA PRO A 188 11.84 12.12 -23.32
C PRO A 188 12.88 11.47 -22.40
N HIS A 189 13.99 11.00 -22.98
CA HIS A 189 15.10 10.40 -22.24
C HIS A 189 15.72 11.40 -21.25
N THR A 190 15.36 11.24 -19.98
CA THR A 190 15.75 12.11 -18.85
C THR A 190 16.00 11.25 -17.61
N GLU A 191 16.66 11.82 -16.61
CA GLU A 191 16.82 11.16 -15.31
C GLU A 191 15.46 10.81 -14.68
N LEU A 192 14.51 11.76 -14.70
CA LEU A 192 13.15 11.55 -14.19
C LEU A 192 12.46 10.37 -14.86
N ARG A 193 12.50 10.29 -16.20
CA ARG A 193 11.94 9.15 -16.95
C ARG A 193 12.51 7.83 -16.43
N ALA A 194 13.81 7.78 -16.22
CA ALA A 194 14.47 6.54 -15.91
C ALA A 194 14.27 6.12 -14.44
N ARG A 195 14.12 7.08 -13.50
CA ARG A 195 13.65 6.82 -12.13
C ARG A 195 12.19 6.33 -12.07
N LEU A 196 11.30 6.88 -12.89
CA LEU A 196 9.91 6.39 -13.00
C LEU A 196 9.83 4.96 -13.56
N ARG A 197 10.67 4.64 -14.56
CA ARG A 197 10.84 3.26 -15.06
C ARG A 197 11.31 2.33 -13.96
N ALA A 198 12.33 2.73 -13.20
CA ALA A 198 12.84 1.96 -12.07
C ALA A 198 11.75 1.72 -11.01
N MET A 199 11.01 2.76 -10.62
CA MET A 199 9.91 2.65 -9.66
C MET A 199 8.88 1.59 -10.07
N GLY A 200 8.41 1.62 -11.32
CA GLY A 200 7.52 0.58 -11.86
C GLY A 200 8.16 -0.80 -11.82
N HIS A 201 9.38 -0.93 -12.34
CA HIS A 201 10.09 -2.19 -12.49
C HIS A 201 10.48 -2.87 -11.17
N LEU A 202 10.65 -2.11 -10.10
CA LEU A 202 11.10 -2.66 -8.82
C LEU A 202 9.93 -2.99 -7.90
N ILE A 203 8.94 -2.11 -7.86
CA ILE A 203 7.83 -2.24 -6.90
C ILE A 203 6.78 -3.22 -7.43
N VAL A 204 6.39 -3.13 -8.71
CA VAL A 204 5.34 -4.02 -9.24
C VAL A 204 5.74 -5.49 -9.13
N PRO A 205 6.94 -5.93 -9.54
CA PRO A 205 7.32 -7.33 -9.42
C PRO A 205 7.52 -7.78 -7.96
N ALA A 206 7.95 -6.88 -7.05
CA ALA A 206 8.09 -7.21 -5.64
C ALA A 206 6.76 -7.57 -4.96
N HIS A 207 5.63 -7.05 -5.46
CA HIS A 207 4.30 -7.31 -4.89
C HIS A 207 3.48 -8.35 -5.66
N ILE A 208 3.88 -8.72 -6.88
CA ILE A 208 3.00 -9.55 -7.72
C ILE A 208 2.80 -10.95 -7.15
N ASN A 209 3.85 -11.58 -6.64
CA ASN A 209 3.74 -12.92 -6.06
C ASN A 209 2.81 -12.92 -4.84
N ILE A 210 2.96 -11.91 -3.96
CA ILE A 210 2.11 -11.73 -2.77
C ILE A 210 0.65 -11.55 -3.20
N LEU A 211 0.39 -10.65 -4.15
CA LEU A 211 -0.97 -10.40 -4.64
C LEU A 211 -1.57 -11.61 -5.36
N THR A 212 -0.78 -12.39 -6.10
CA THR A 212 -1.30 -13.61 -6.75
C THR A 212 -1.68 -14.69 -5.73
N GLU A 213 -1.01 -14.75 -4.58
CA GLU A 213 -1.42 -15.60 -3.46
C GLU A 213 -2.72 -15.09 -2.86
N TYR A 214 -2.80 -13.78 -2.59
CA TYR A 214 -4.03 -13.17 -2.08
C TYR A 214 -5.21 -13.30 -3.03
N ALA A 215 -4.99 -13.28 -4.34
CA ALA A 215 -6.03 -13.47 -5.35
C ALA A 215 -6.69 -14.87 -5.30
N LYS A 216 -6.07 -15.86 -4.65
CA LYS A 216 -6.70 -17.18 -4.43
C LYS A 216 -7.77 -17.13 -3.34
N ARG A 217 -7.67 -16.16 -2.42
CA ARG A 217 -8.51 -16.06 -1.21
C ARG A 217 -9.47 -14.87 -1.25
N PHE A 218 -9.06 -13.78 -1.90
CA PHE A 218 -9.80 -12.53 -1.95
C PHE A 218 -10.24 -12.21 -3.40
N PRO A 219 -11.54 -12.37 -3.73
CA PRO A 219 -12.05 -12.13 -5.08
C PRO A 219 -11.77 -10.72 -5.62
N VAL A 220 -11.74 -9.71 -4.75
CA VAL A 220 -11.41 -8.34 -5.14
C VAL A 220 -9.95 -8.19 -5.60
N ILE A 221 -9.01 -8.94 -5.00
CA ILE A 221 -7.61 -8.95 -5.42
C ILE A 221 -7.47 -9.63 -6.78
N HIS A 222 -8.18 -10.75 -6.98
CA HIS A 222 -8.28 -11.39 -8.29
C HIS A 222 -8.80 -10.41 -9.35
N HIS A 223 -9.92 -9.73 -9.06
CA HIS A 223 -10.51 -8.75 -9.98
C HIS A 223 -9.54 -7.59 -10.28
N TYR A 224 -8.83 -7.09 -9.27
CA TYR A 224 -7.82 -6.05 -9.44
C TYR A 224 -6.69 -6.51 -10.37
N LEU A 225 -6.04 -7.64 -10.08
CA LEU A 225 -4.96 -8.18 -10.90
C LEU A 225 -5.42 -8.44 -12.34
N PHE A 226 -6.62 -8.98 -12.51
CA PHE A 226 -7.17 -9.26 -13.82
C PHE A 226 -7.44 -7.97 -14.60
N THR A 227 -8.00 -6.95 -13.96
CA THR A 227 -8.28 -5.63 -14.56
C THR A 227 -6.99 -4.97 -15.06
N TRP A 228 -5.93 -4.99 -14.25
CA TRP A 228 -4.65 -4.35 -14.54
C TRP A 228 -3.64 -5.26 -15.26
N ARG A 229 -4.06 -6.46 -15.69
CA ARG A 229 -3.15 -7.49 -16.18
C ARG A 229 -2.26 -7.04 -17.35
N LYS A 230 -2.77 -6.20 -18.24
CA LYS A 230 -2.01 -5.71 -19.40
C LYS A 230 -0.87 -4.79 -18.94
N GLN A 231 -1.17 -3.80 -18.10
CA GLN A 231 -0.19 -2.88 -17.55
C GLN A 231 0.86 -3.62 -16.73
N ILE A 232 0.44 -4.51 -15.82
CA ILE A 232 1.35 -5.34 -15.03
C ILE A 232 2.26 -6.17 -15.94
N SER A 233 1.71 -6.80 -16.98
CA SER A 233 2.50 -7.58 -17.94
C SER A 233 3.54 -6.73 -18.67
N THR A 234 3.23 -5.48 -19.02
CA THR A 234 4.21 -4.59 -19.67
C THR A 234 5.37 -4.23 -18.76
N VAL A 235 5.11 -4.04 -17.46
CA VAL A 235 6.17 -3.76 -16.47
C VAL A 235 7.07 -4.99 -16.28
N ILE A 236 6.45 -6.16 -16.09
CA ILE A 236 7.15 -7.43 -15.82
C ILE A 236 7.97 -7.89 -17.04
N ALA A 237 7.53 -7.56 -18.26
CA ALA A 237 8.24 -7.89 -19.49
C ALA A 237 9.44 -6.98 -19.80
N ASP A 238 9.65 -5.91 -19.03
CA ASP A 238 10.73 -4.95 -19.29
C ASP A 238 12.13 -5.56 -19.11
N ASN A 239 13.12 -4.95 -19.77
CA ASN A 239 14.51 -5.37 -19.73
C ASN A 239 15.19 -4.99 -18.39
N THR A 240 15.18 -5.95 -17.47
CA THR A 240 15.77 -5.82 -16.12
C THR A 240 17.23 -5.41 -16.12
N GLU A 241 18.06 -5.95 -17.02
CA GLU A 241 19.50 -5.66 -17.04
C GLU A 241 19.81 -4.21 -17.46
N GLU A 242 18.99 -3.64 -18.33
CA GLU A 242 19.13 -2.24 -18.74
C GLU A 242 18.76 -1.31 -17.58
N VAL A 243 17.67 -1.61 -16.88
CA VAL A 243 17.20 -0.83 -15.72
C VAL A 243 18.22 -0.87 -14.59
N LEU A 244 18.70 -2.07 -14.21
CA LEU A 244 19.67 -2.22 -13.12
C LEU A 244 21.03 -1.57 -13.43
N ARG A 245 21.44 -1.51 -14.71
CA ARG A 245 22.64 -0.76 -15.11
C ARG A 245 22.48 0.74 -14.97
N ALA A 246 21.32 1.27 -15.35
CA ALA A 246 21.04 2.70 -15.28
C ALA A 246 20.70 3.18 -13.85
N PHE A 247 20.10 2.30 -13.04
CA PHE A 247 19.67 2.54 -11.66
C PHE A 247 20.07 1.36 -10.78
N PRO A 248 21.37 1.23 -10.45
CA PRO A 248 21.82 0.15 -9.58
C PRO A 248 21.16 0.28 -8.21
N LEU A 249 20.55 -0.81 -7.76
CA LEU A 249 19.87 -0.85 -6.48
C LEU A 249 20.89 -0.85 -5.36
N GLN A 250 20.79 0.13 -4.47
CA GLN A 250 21.46 0.03 -3.19
C GLN A 250 20.58 -0.82 -2.25
N GLY A 251 21.06 -2.00 -1.88
CA GLY A 251 20.48 -2.79 -0.79
C GLY A 251 19.27 -3.67 -1.12
N TYR A 252 18.76 -3.68 -2.36
CA TYR A 252 17.72 -4.64 -2.76
C TYR A 252 18.36 -5.85 -3.45
N GLY A 253 18.11 -7.04 -2.91
CA GLY A 253 18.50 -8.31 -3.51
C GLY A 253 17.68 -8.70 -4.74
N PHE A 254 17.31 -7.73 -5.58
CA PHE A 254 16.48 -7.93 -6.77
C PHE A 254 17.37 -8.16 -7.99
N ASP A 255 17.32 -9.37 -8.54
CA ASP A 255 18.19 -9.82 -9.62
C ASP A 255 17.42 -10.37 -10.83
N ALA A 256 18.17 -10.75 -11.87
CA ALA A 256 17.60 -11.27 -13.11
C ALA A 256 16.87 -12.61 -12.92
N ASP A 257 17.32 -13.46 -11.99
CA ASP A 257 16.74 -14.79 -11.75
C ASP A 257 15.39 -14.66 -11.04
N GLN A 258 15.31 -13.79 -10.03
CA GLN A 258 14.05 -13.43 -9.38
C GLN A 258 13.03 -12.88 -10.38
N MET A 259 13.47 -12.01 -11.28
CA MET A 259 12.60 -11.48 -12.33
C MET A 259 12.11 -12.54 -13.31
N ASN A 260 12.96 -13.50 -13.69
CA ASN A 260 12.55 -14.63 -14.51
C ASN A 260 11.51 -15.51 -13.81
N ASN A 261 11.68 -15.75 -12.51
CA ASN A 261 10.69 -16.48 -11.72
C ASN A 261 9.36 -15.73 -11.64
N ILE A 262 9.38 -14.43 -11.38
CA ILE A 262 8.18 -13.58 -11.34
C ILE A 262 7.45 -13.61 -12.70
N ARG A 263 8.16 -13.49 -13.82
CA ARG A 263 7.58 -13.61 -15.17
C ARG A 263 6.85 -14.94 -15.37
N LYS A 264 7.47 -16.04 -14.91
CA LYS A 264 6.91 -17.39 -15.04
C LYS A 264 5.63 -17.54 -14.20
N GLU A 265 5.66 -17.14 -12.93
CA GLU A 265 4.50 -17.25 -12.05
C GLU A 265 3.36 -16.33 -12.50
N TRP A 266 3.66 -15.10 -12.93
CA TRP A 266 2.67 -14.19 -13.49
C TRP A 266 2.00 -14.74 -14.76
N LYS A 267 2.79 -15.33 -15.68
CA LYS A 267 2.25 -15.97 -16.89
C LYS A 267 1.34 -17.15 -16.56
N LYS A 268 1.73 -17.96 -15.56
CA LYS A 268 0.92 -19.07 -15.06
C LYS A 268 -0.39 -18.57 -14.48
N TRP A 269 -0.34 -17.55 -13.62
CA TRP A 269 -1.53 -16.94 -13.02
C TRP A 269 -2.51 -16.41 -14.08
N ILE A 270 -2.03 -15.64 -15.08
CA ILE A 270 -2.89 -15.14 -16.16
C ILE A 270 -3.60 -16.29 -16.87
N THR A 271 -2.84 -17.34 -17.25
CA THR A 271 -3.38 -18.50 -17.97
C THR A 271 -4.48 -19.19 -17.17
N THR A 272 -4.30 -19.35 -15.86
CA THR A 272 -5.31 -19.94 -14.98
C THR A 272 -6.52 -19.01 -14.81
N ALA A 273 -6.29 -17.71 -14.59
CA ALA A 273 -7.34 -16.72 -14.35
C ALA A 273 -8.28 -16.55 -15.57
N THR A 274 -7.75 -16.65 -16.79
CA THR A 274 -8.55 -16.58 -18.03
C THR A 274 -9.39 -17.82 -18.31
N SER A 275 -9.13 -18.93 -17.61
CA SER A 275 -9.82 -20.22 -17.82
C SER A 275 -10.98 -20.44 -16.86
N LEU A 276 -11.21 -19.53 -15.91
CA LEU A 276 -12.34 -19.60 -14.98
C LEU A 276 -13.56 -18.90 -15.59
N PRO A 277 -14.75 -19.54 -15.63
CA PRO A 277 -15.97 -18.87 -16.03
C PRO A 277 -16.31 -17.76 -15.02
N HIS A 278 -16.51 -16.54 -15.52
CA HIS A 278 -16.85 -15.35 -14.73
C HIS A 278 -18.35 -15.28 -14.41
#